data_AF-A0A957D9S2-F1
#
_entry.id   AF-A0A957D9S2-F1
#
_cell.length_a   1.000
_cell.length_b   1.000
_cell.length_c   1.000
_cell.angle_alpha   90.00
_cell.angle_beta   90.00
_cell.angle_gamma   90.00
#
_symmetry.space_group_name_H-M   'P 1'
#
loop_
_entity.id
_entity.type
_entity.pdbx_description
1 polymer ?
#
loop_
_entity_poly.entity_id
_entity_poly.type
_entity_poly.pdbx_seq_one_letter_code
_entity_poly.pdbx_strand_id
1 'polypeptide(L)'
;HPDPISGAHCWLQKAVKVSKADPGDKHGDVWVDTNRSMAVYQEWVDMTRSAVDHSPDGLRRPYWLKRPLKPVKEAYKLPERPFGRK
;
A
#
# COMPACT_ATOMS: atom_id res chain seq x y z
N HIS A 1 0.89 6.78 5.77
CA HIS A 1 0.51 5.54 5.04
C HIS A 1 -1.02 5.45 4.97
N PRO A 2 -1.61 4.67 4.05
CA PRO A 2 -3.05 4.45 4.03
C PRO A 2 -3.56 3.85 5.35
N ASP A 3 -4.85 3.99 5.63
CA ASP A 3 -5.51 3.19 6.66
C ASP A 3 -5.35 1.68 6.31
N PRO A 4 -4.75 0.86 7.19
CA PRO A 4 -4.51 -0.56 6.91
C PRO A 4 -5.80 -1.40 6.79
N ILE A 5 -6.96 -0.87 7.18
CA ILE A 5 -8.24 -1.56 7.09
C ILE A 5 -8.98 -1.18 5.80
N SER A 6 -9.30 0.11 5.62
CA SER A 6 -10.08 0.56 4.45
C SER A 6 -9.24 0.84 3.20
N GLY A 7 -7.92 1.01 3.34
CA GLY A 7 -7.05 1.50 2.28
C GLY A 7 -7.24 2.99 1.97
N ALA A 8 -8.05 3.72 2.74
CA ALA A 8 -8.24 5.15 2.54
C ALA A 8 -6.91 5.89 2.69
N HIS A 9 -6.57 6.67 1.67
CA HIS A 9 -5.34 7.46 1.63
C HIS A 9 -5.67 8.94 1.80
N CYS A 10 -5.49 9.48 3.00
CA CYS A 10 -5.52 10.92 3.21
C CYS A 10 -4.19 11.51 2.73
N TRP A 11 -4.24 12.45 1.77
CA TRP A 11 -3.08 13.08 1.13
C TRP A 11 -2.27 14.03 2.04
N LEU A 12 -2.48 13.96 3.35
CA LEU A 12 -1.84 14.82 4.34
C LEU A 12 -0.45 14.29 4.69
N GLN A 13 0.52 14.51 3.81
CA GLN A 13 1.93 14.33 4.15
C GLN A 13 2.42 15.58 4.91
N LYS A 14 2.95 15.39 6.11
CA LYS A 14 3.48 16.48 6.92
C LYS A 14 4.96 16.65 6.65
N ALA A 15 5.38 17.86 6.29
CA ALA A 15 6.78 18.23 6.33
C ALA A 15 7.26 18.20 7.78
N VAL A 16 8.24 17.35 8.09
CA VAL A 16 8.77 17.18 9.46
C VAL A 16 9.88 18.18 9.78
N LYS A 17 10.53 18.75 8.76
CA LYS A 17 11.60 19.73 8.91
C LYS A 17 11.62 20.62 7.66
N VAL A 18 11.76 21.93 7.87
CA VAL A 18 11.91 22.93 6.80
C VAL A 18 13.07 23.85 7.20
N SER A 19 14.00 24.11 6.30
CA SER A 19 15.15 25.00 6.50
C SER A 19 15.40 25.84 5.24
N LYS A 20 16.22 26.88 5.35
CA LYS A 20 16.77 27.57 4.17
C LYS A 20 17.65 26.60 3.37
N ALA A 21 17.72 26.79 2.07
CA ALA A 21 18.60 26.03 1.20
C ALA A 21 20.07 26.37 1.48
N ASP A 22 20.92 25.36 1.49
CA ASP A 22 22.37 25.51 1.63
C ASP A 22 23.01 25.92 0.29
N PRO A 23 24.19 26.57 0.28
CA PRO A 23 24.84 27.02 -0.96
C PRO A 23 25.11 25.92 -2.00
N GLY A 24 25.15 24.66 -1.58
CA GLY A 24 25.35 23.50 -2.45
C GLY A 24 24.05 22.87 -3.00
N ASP A 25 22.89 23.25 -2.47
CA ASP A 25 21.60 22.71 -2.90
C ASP A 25 21.27 23.20 -4.30
N LYS A 26 20.77 22.29 -5.14
CA LYS A 26 20.34 22.61 -6.51
C LYS A 26 18.83 22.63 -6.59
N HIS A 27 18.29 23.52 -7.41
CA HIS A 27 16.86 23.52 -7.67
C HIS A 27 16.42 22.18 -8.25
N GLY A 28 15.38 21.58 -7.66
CA GLY A 28 14.86 20.28 -8.08
C GLY A 28 15.67 19.09 -7.57
N ASP A 29 16.60 19.28 -6.65
CA ASP A 29 17.25 18.15 -5.97
C ASP A 29 16.24 17.41 -5.10
N VAL A 30 15.99 16.14 -5.43
CA VAL A 30 15.03 15.28 -4.74
C VAL A 30 15.74 14.00 -4.36
N TRP A 31 15.80 13.74 -3.06
CA TRP A 31 16.35 12.51 -2.53
C TRP A 31 15.28 11.74 -1.75
N VAL A 32 15.27 10.41 -1.92
CA VAL A 32 14.37 9.51 -1.21
C VAL A 32 15.18 8.32 -0.70
N ASP A 33 15.02 8.02 0.59
CA ASP A 33 15.51 6.77 1.16
C ASP A 33 14.56 5.62 0.79
N THR A 34 14.94 4.82 -0.19
CA THR A 34 14.14 3.67 -0.64
C THR A 34 14.15 2.54 0.37
N ASN A 35 15.21 2.37 1.16
CA ASN A 35 15.27 1.35 2.20
C ASN A 35 14.29 1.67 3.33
N ARG A 36 14.29 2.93 3.79
CA ARG A 36 13.33 3.40 4.78
C ARG A 36 11.90 3.35 4.27
N SER A 37 11.68 3.73 3.00
CA SER A 37 10.37 3.63 2.35
C SER A 37 9.84 2.19 2.40
N MET A 38 10.68 1.21 2.07
CA MET A 38 10.32 -0.20 2.12
C MET A 38 10.09 -0.72 3.55
N ALA A 39 10.86 -0.25 4.53
CA ALA A 39 10.64 -0.61 5.94
C ALA A 39 9.27 -0.13 6.44
N VAL A 40 8.91 1.14 6.17
CA VAL A 40 7.59 1.69 6.51
C VAL A 40 6.46 0.96 5.78
N TYR A 41 6.68 0.57 4.52
CA TYR A 41 5.74 -0.27 3.80
C TYR A 41 5.53 -1.62 4.49
N GLN A 42 6.59 -2.29 4.93
CA GLN A 42 6.49 -3.59 5.59
C GLN A 42 5.76 -3.48 6.94
N GLU A 43 6.08 -2.47 7.75
CA GLU A 43 5.33 -2.15 8.98
C GLU A 43 3.85 -1.94 8.70
N TRP A 44 3.53 -1.23 7.60
CA TRP A 44 2.15 -1.05 7.17
C TRP A 44 1.47 -2.35 6.75
N VAL A 45 2.15 -3.20 5.97
CA VAL A 45 1.65 -4.52 5.54
C VAL A 45 1.29 -5.38 6.75
N ASP A 46 2.11 -5.38 7.78
CA ASP A 46 1.90 -6.19 8.99
C ASP A 46 0.64 -5.78 9.76
N MET A 47 0.17 -4.53 9.61
CA MET A 47 -1.09 -4.05 10.17
C MET A 47 -2.33 -4.42 9.32
N THR A 48 -2.14 -4.82 8.05
CA THR A 48 -3.25 -5.11 7.13
C THR A 48 -3.89 -6.48 7.37
N ARG A 49 -5.11 -6.66 6.88
CA ARG A 49 -5.80 -7.96 6.89
C ARG A 49 -5.66 -8.64 5.53
N SER A 50 -4.87 -9.72 5.50
CA SER A 50 -4.68 -10.53 4.30
C SER A 50 -5.99 -11.20 3.85
N ALA A 51 -6.22 -11.22 2.54
CA ALA A 51 -7.31 -11.99 1.94
C ALA A 51 -7.11 -13.51 2.10
N VAL A 52 -5.89 -13.99 2.33
CA VAL A 52 -5.62 -15.41 2.63
C VAL A 52 -6.30 -15.82 3.93
N ASP A 53 -6.20 -14.98 4.95
CA ASP A 53 -6.59 -15.31 6.32
C ASP A 53 -8.03 -14.85 6.63
N HIS A 54 -8.49 -13.78 5.97
CA HIS A 54 -9.74 -13.09 6.32
C HIS A 54 -10.82 -13.11 5.24
N SER A 55 -10.54 -13.63 4.04
CA SER A 55 -11.56 -13.73 3.00
C SER A 55 -12.56 -14.84 3.34
N PRO A 56 -13.88 -14.56 3.35
CA PRO A 56 -14.89 -15.56 3.69
C PRO A 56 -15.05 -16.65 2.63
N ASP A 57 -14.65 -16.38 1.38
CA ASP A 57 -14.78 -17.27 0.23
C ASP A 57 -13.42 -17.60 -0.41
N GLY A 58 -12.30 -17.22 0.24
CA GLY A 58 -10.95 -17.45 -0.27
C GLY A 58 -10.61 -16.66 -1.54
N LEU A 59 -11.45 -15.67 -1.92
CA LEU A 59 -11.19 -14.79 -3.05
C LEU A 59 -10.33 -13.61 -2.62
N ARG A 60 -9.53 -13.08 -3.55
CA ARG A 60 -8.74 -11.85 -3.38
C ARG A 60 -9.59 -10.64 -2.98
N ARG A 61 -10.88 -10.66 -3.33
CA ARG A 61 -11.84 -9.59 -3.07
C ARG A 61 -13.27 -10.15 -3.12
N PRO A 62 -14.23 -9.54 -2.40
CA PRO A 62 -15.62 -9.96 -2.43
C PRO A 62 -16.25 -9.94 -3.84
N TYR A 63 -16.90 -11.03 -4.24
CA TYR A 63 -17.55 -11.12 -5.56
C TYR A 63 -18.86 -10.32 -5.65
N TRP A 64 -19.55 -10.13 -4.52
CA TRP A 64 -20.84 -9.42 -4.45
C TRP A 64 -20.71 -7.89 -4.54
N LEU A 65 -19.51 -7.34 -4.36
CA LEU A 65 -19.30 -5.90 -4.47
C LEU A 65 -19.37 -5.45 -5.95
N LYS A 66 -20.32 -4.58 -6.28
CA LYS A 66 -20.46 -3.98 -7.62
C LYS A 66 -19.24 -3.12 -7.96
N ARG A 67 -18.76 -3.21 -9.20
CA ARG A 67 -17.59 -2.49 -9.70
C ARG A 67 -17.79 -2.12 -11.17
N PRO A 68 -17.32 -0.94 -11.62
CA PRO A 68 -17.09 -0.69 -13.04
C PRO A 68 -16.13 -1.74 -13.60
N LEU A 69 -16.43 -2.25 -14.80
CA LEU A 69 -15.61 -3.27 -15.49
C LEU A 69 -15.35 -4.51 -14.61
N LYS A 70 -16.43 -5.16 -14.14
CA LYS A 70 -16.34 -6.34 -13.29
C LYS A 70 -15.50 -7.44 -13.96
N PRO A 71 -14.39 -7.88 -13.34
CA PRO A 71 -13.53 -8.90 -13.94
C PRO A 71 -14.21 -10.27 -14.03
N VAL A 72 -13.66 -11.15 -14.88
CA VAL A 72 -14.05 -12.57 -14.94
C VAL A 72 -13.74 -13.28 -13.61
N LYS A 73 -14.45 -14.37 -13.31
CA LYS A 73 -14.39 -15.06 -12.01
C LYS A 73 -12.98 -15.54 -11.66
N GLU A 74 -12.21 -15.96 -12.65
CA GLU A 74 -10.85 -16.49 -12.50
C GLU A 74 -9.91 -15.44 -11.91
N ALA A 75 -10.11 -14.15 -12.25
CA ALA A 75 -9.32 -13.04 -11.75
C ALA A 75 -9.60 -12.68 -10.26
N TYR A 76 -10.50 -13.39 -9.60
CA TYR A 76 -10.74 -13.27 -8.16
C TYR A 76 -9.95 -14.28 -7.34
N LYS A 77 -9.39 -15.33 -7.95
CA LYS A 77 -8.61 -16.34 -7.24
C LYS A 77 -7.35 -15.72 -6.63
N LEU A 78 -7.00 -16.15 -5.43
CA LEU A 78 -5.70 -15.85 -4.86
C LEU A 78 -4.60 -16.56 -5.67
N PRO A 79 -3.39 -15.99 -5.78
CA PRO A 79 -2.25 -16.68 -6.37
C PRO A 79 -1.87 -17.88 -5.49
N GLU A 80 -1.24 -18.90 -6.08
CA GLU A 80 -0.73 -20.07 -5.34
C GLU A 80 0.26 -19.67 -4.24
N ARG A 81 1.03 -18.61 -4.47
CA ARG A 81 1.95 -18.02 -3.49
C ARG A 81 1.53 -16.58 -3.19
N PRO A 82 0.73 -16.36 -2.15
CA PRO A 82 0.30 -15.03 -1.76
C PRO A 82 1.47 -14.18 -1.24
N PHE A 83 1.46 -12.90 -1.59
CA PHE A 83 2.49 -11.95 -1.15
C PHE A 83 2.41 -11.72 0.37
N GLY A 84 3.55 -11.66 1.05
CA GLY A 84 3.63 -11.35 2.49
C GLY A 84 3.22 -12.49 3.43
N ARG A 85 2.97 -13.70 2.92
CA ARG A 85 2.76 -14.92 3.72
C ARG A 85 3.59 -16.07 3.12
N LYS A 86 4.14 -16.94 3.98
CA LYS A 86 4.79 -18.20 3.58
C LYS A 86 3.76 -19.32 3.52
#